data_AF-A0A968ABK2-F1
#
_entry.id   AF-A0A968ABK2-F1
#
_cell.length_a   1.000
_cell.length_b   1.000
_cell.length_c   1.000
_cell.angle_alpha   90.00
_cell.angle_beta   90.00
_cell.angle_gamma   90.00
#
_symmetry.space_group_name_H-M   'P 1'
#
loop_
_entity.id
_entity.type
_entity.pdbx_description
1 polymer ?
#
loop_
_entity_poly.entity_id
_entity_poly.type
_entity_poly.pdbx_seq_one_letter_code
_entity_poly.pdbx_strand_id
1 'polypeptide(L)'
;QNPKFEEVQVSFEVAFNENIADMKFYEDKLNSAIVQHLTPWAYRQGADISFGGQWHKSAIINFIEEQPYVHFIKNFEMYHKVDIDSEDSAINFQDTEVVVPTTARSILVSH
;
A
#
# COMPACT_ATOMS: atom_id res chain seq x y z
N GLN A 1 3.55 -24.99 -7.55
CA GLN A 1 3.59 -23.69 -8.26
C GLN A 1 3.79 -22.61 -7.20
N ASN A 2 4.70 -21.68 -7.45
CA ASN A 2 4.97 -20.57 -6.54
C ASN A 2 3.80 -19.57 -6.62
N PRO A 3 3.44 -18.90 -5.51
CA PRO A 3 2.42 -17.86 -5.54
C PRO A 3 2.87 -16.70 -6.41
N LYS A 4 1.90 -16.07 -7.09
CA LYS A 4 2.14 -14.87 -7.89
C LYS A 4 2.04 -13.65 -6.98
N PHE A 5 3.00 -12.73 -7.04
CA PHE A 5 2.91 -11.46 -6.33
C PHE A 5 2.30 -10.40 -7.24
N GLU A 6 1.38 -9.63 -6.69
CA GLU A 6 0.73 -8.49 -7.34
C GLU A 6 0.82 -7.30 -6.39
N GLU A 7 1.10 -6.12 -6.93
CA GLU A 7 1.47 -4.97 -6.12
C GLU A 7 0.32 -3.96 -6.03
N VAL A 8 0.09 -3.46 -4.81
CA VAL A 8 -0.75 -2.31 -4.52
C VAL A 8 0.16 -1.10 -4.33
N GLN A 9 -0.05 -0.09 -5.17
CA GLN A 9 0.65 1.18 -5.08
C GLN A 9 -0.33 2.29 -4.73
N VAL A 10 0.12 3.26 -3.95
CA VAL A 10 -0.67 4.43 -3.58
C VAL A 10 0.11 5.70 -3.87
N SER A 11 -0.59 6.74 -4.30
CA SER A 11 -0.02 8.07 -4.56
C SER A 11 -0.92 9.10 -3.89
N PHE A 12 -0.33 10.02 -3.14
CA PHE A 12 -1.08 11.06 -2.43
C PHE A 12 -0.17 12.20 -2.00
N GLU A 13 -0.79 13.34 -1.73
CA GLU A 13 -0.15 14.47 -1.04
C GLU A 13 -0.38 14.33 0.46
N VAL A 14 0.65 14.58 1.26
CA VAL A 14 0.58 14.52 2.73
C VAL A 14 1.05 15.82 3.37
N ALA A 15 0.29 16.27 4.38
CA ALA A 15 0.74 17.27 5.32
C ALA A 15 0.98 16.61 6.67
N PHE A 16 2.16 16.84 7.25
CA PHE A 16 2.48 16.43 8.61
C PHE A 16 2.12 17.52 9.62
N ASN A 17 2.04 17.16 10.90
CA ASN A 17 1.73 18.10 11.98
C ASN A 17 2.77 19.22 12.09
N GLU A 18 2.34 20.42 12.51
CA GLU A 18 3.18 21.64 12.54
C GLU A 18 4.43 21.53 13.43
N ASN A 19 4.44 20.59 14.39
CA ASN A 19 5.56 20.35 15.30
C ASN A 19 6.65 19.44 14.72
N ILE A 20 6.52 19.00 13.46
CA ILE A 20 7.46 18.10 12.80
C ILE A 20 8.57 18.91 12.12
N ALA A 21 9.80 18.81 12.67
CA ALA A 21 10.97 19.50 12.12
C ALA A 21 11.66 18.74 10.97
N ASP A 22 11.61 17.41 10.99
CA ASP A 22 12.26 16.54 9.99
C ASP A 22 11.21 15.87 9.10
N MET A 23 10.80 16.55 8.04
CA MET A 23 9.78 16.03 7.12
C MET A 23 10.23 14.73 6.44
N LYS A 24 11.51 14.61 6.09
CA LYS A 24 12.02 13.45 5.36
C LYS A 24 11.96 12.19 6.22
N PHE A 25 12.33 12.29 7.49
CA PHE A 25 12.18 11.18 8.43
C PHE A 25 10.73 10.68 8.52
N TYR A 26 9.75 11.58 8.59
CA TYR A 26 8.34 11.20 8.70
C TYR A 26 7.73 10.70 7.39
N GLU A 27 8.21 11.18 6.25
CA GLU A 27 7.91 10.59 4.93
C GLU A 27 8.38 9.13 4.87
N ASP A 28 9.64 8.87 5.23
CA ASP A 28 10.20 7.51 5.22
C ASP A 28 9.51 6.59 6.23
N LYS A 29 9.14 7.15 7.40
CA LYS A 29 8.36 6.45 8.43
C LYS A 29 6.95 6.10 7.95
N LEU A 30 6.26 7.03 7.29
CA LEU A 30 4.93 6.80 6.74
C LEU A 30 4.96 5.73 5.65
N ASN A 31 5.91 5.83 4.73
CA ASN A 31 6.10 4.84 3.68
C ASN A 31 6.31 3.44 4.28
N SER A 32 7.20 3.33 5.27
CA SER A 32 7.45 2.06 5.98
C SER A 32 6.19 1.50 6.66
N ALA A 33 5.37 2.38 7.26
CA ALA A 33 4.12 1.98 7.91
C ALA A 33 3.08 1.48 6.89
N ILE A 34 2.96 2.13 5.73
CA ILE A 34 2.06 1.72 4.64
C ILE A 34 2.49 0.36 4.08
N VAL A 35 3.79 0.18 3.78
CA VAL A 35 4.32 -1.09 3.26
C VAL A 35 4.05 -2.23 4.24
N GLN A 36 4.25 -2.01 5.55
CA GLN A 36 3.94 -3.00 6.59
C GLN A 36 2.44 -3.31 6.71
N HIS A 37 1.58 -2.30 6.58
CA HIS A 37 0.13 -2.46 6.61
C HIS A 37 -0.37 -3.27 5.42
N LEU A 38 0.14 -2.99 4.22
CA LEU A 38 -0.24 -3.66 2.98
C LEU A 38 0.39 -5.06 2.82
N THR A 39 1.51 -5.31 3.50
CA THR A 39 2.28 -6.56 3.41
C THR A 39 2.45 -7.24 4.78
N PRO A 40 1.37 -7.53 5.53
CA PRO A 40 1.48 -7.96 6.93
C PRO A 40 2.21 -9.31 7.09
N TRP A 41 2.17 -10.16 6.07
CA TRP A 41 2.82 -11.47 6.03
C TRP A 41 4.35 -11.39 5.98
N ALA A 42 4.93 -10.29 5.50
CA ALA A 42 6.39 -10.14 5.37
C ALA A 42 7.08 -9.71 6.68
N TYR A 43 6.31 -9.19 7.64
CA TYR A 43 6.86 -8.54 8.85
C TYR A 43 6.56 -9.27 10.16
N ARG A 44 5.61 -10.22 10.17
CA ARG A 44 5.24 -10.99 11.38
C ARG A 44 5.66 -12.44 11.23
N GLN A 45 6.53 -12.92 12.13
CA GLN A 45 6.81 -14.35 12.25
C GLN A 45 5.52 -15.11 12.56
N GLY A 46 5.15 -16.05 11.70
CA GLY A 46 3.93 -16.84 11.84
C GLY A 46 2.63 -16.12 11.45
N ALA A 47 2.70 -14.97 10.76
CA ALA A 47 1.50 -14.44 10.12
C ALA A 47 1.03 -15.39 9.01
N ASP A 48 -0.24 -15.75 9.05
CA ASP A 48 -0.88 -16.48 7.98
C ASP A 48 -0.83 -15.64 6.70
N ILE A 49 -0.34 -16.25 5.61
CA ILE A 49 -0.40 -15.65 4.29
C ILE A 49 -1.89 -15.58 3.92
N SER A 50 -2.46 -14.38 3.90
CA SER A 50 -3.84 -14.16 3.49
C SER A 50 -3.94 -14.18 1.97
N PHE A 51 -4.13 -15.37 1.40
CA PHE A 51 -4.48 -15.52 -0.01
C PHE A 51 -5.89 -14.97 -0.29
N GLY A 52 -6.08 -14.27 -1.41
CA GLY A 52 -7.39 -13.76 -1.81
C GLY A 52 -7.90 -12.56 -1.01
N GLY A 53 -7.06 -11.95 -0.16
CA GLY A 53 -7.39 -10.68 0.51
C GLY A 53 -7.51 -9.55 -0.50
N GLN A 54 -8.45 -8.63 -0.27
CA GLN A 54 -8.63 -7.42 -1.08
C GLN A 54 -8.29 -6.17 -0.26
N TRP A 55 -7.81 -5.13 -0.94
CA TRP A 55 -7.57 -3.83 -0.33
C TRP A 55 -8.62 -2.83 -0.78
N HIS A 56 -9.25 -2.15 0.18
CA HIS A 56 -10.14 -1.03 -0.07
C HIS A 56 -9.36 0.27 0.09
N LYS A 57 -9.49 1.20 -0.87
CA LYS A 57 -8.88 2.53 -0.81
C LYS A 57 -9.16 3.23 0.52
N SER A 58 -10.42 3.20 0.95
CA SER A 58 -10.88 3.82 2.20
C SER A 58 -10.20 3.25 3.44
N ALA A 59 -9.88 1.95 3.47
CA ALA A 59 -9.17 1.35 4.60
C ALA A 59 -7.73 1.87 4.69
N ILE A 60 -7.07 2.06 3.55
CA ILE A 60 -5.70 2.60 3.49
C ILE A 60 -5.70 4.09 3.86
N ILE A 61 -6.66 4.86 3.34
CA ILE A 61 -6.87 6.27 3.72
C ILE A 61 -7.04 6.39 5.24
N ASN A 62 -7.96 5.62 5.83
CA ASN A 62 -8.19 5.64 7.28
C ASN A 62 -6.91 5.29 8.06
N PHE A 63 -6.17 4.26 7.62
CA PHE A 63 -4.92 3.88 8.27
C PHE A 63 -3.87 5.02 8.25
N ILE A 64 -3.77 5.76 7.14
CA ILE A 64 -2.83 6.87 6.99
C ILE A 64 -3.27 8.07 7.82
N GLU A 65 -4.56 8.42 7.82
CA GLU A 65 -5.10 9.53 8.60
C GLU A 65 -5.01 9.28 10.11
N GLU A 66 -5.05 8.02 10.56
CA GLU A 66 -4.87 7.65 11.96
C GLU A 66 -3.41 7.73 12.44
N GLN A 67 -2.43 7.96 11.56
CA GLN A 67 -1.04 8.11 11.97
C GLN A 67 -0.86 9.39 12.81
N PRO A 68 -0.24 9.31 14.01
CA PRO A 68 -0.22 10.43 14.95
C PRO A 68 0.62 11.65 14.50
N TYR A 69 1.34 11.52 13.40
CA TYR A 69 2.17 12.56 12.81
C TYR A 69 1.58 13.14 11.51
N VAL A 70 0.49 12.56 10.99
CA VAL A 70 -0.23 13.03 9.81
C VAL A 70 -1.28 14.05 10.24
N HIS A 71 -1.36 15.16 9.52
CA HIS A 71 -2.39 16.18 9.70
C HIS A 71 -3.55 15.99 8.72
N PHE A 72 -3.25 15.82 7.42
CA PHE A 72 -4.22 15.41 6.40
C PHE A 72 -3.50 14.82 5.18
N ILE A 73 -4.29 14.14 4.33
CA ILE A 73 -3.89 13.73 2.99
C ILE A 73 -4.84 14.29 1.92
N LYS A 74 -4.37 14.39 0.68
CA LYS A 74 -5.14 14.84 -0.48
C LYS A 74 -4.73 14.07 -1.74
N ASN A 75 -5.58 14.13 -2.77
CA ASN A 75 -5.32 13.58 -4.10
C ASN A 75 -4.89 12.11 -4.03
N PHE A 76 -5.62 11.30 -3.24
CA PHE A 76 -5.28 9.91 -2.99
C PHE A 76 -5.73 9.02 -4.14
N GLU A 77 -4.77 8.32 -4.73
CA GLU A 77 -4.94 7.38 -5.81
C GLU A 77 -4.39 6.01 -5.41
N MET A 78 -5.05 4.95 -5.84
CA MET A 78 -4.62 3.57 -5.62
C MET A 78 -4.55 2.82 -6.95
N TYR A 79 -3.48 2.06 -7.15
CA TYR A 79 -3.18 1.35 -8.39
C TYR A 79 -2.91 -0.13 -8.14
N HIS A 80 -3.24 -0.96 -9.13
CA HIS A 80 -2.98 -2.39 -9.12
C HIS A 80 -1.99 -2.78 -10.21
N LYS A 81 -0.80 -3.24 -9.82
CA LYS A 81 0.23 -3.75 -10.72
C LYS A 81 0.28 -5.27 -10.64
N VAL A 82 -0.35 -5.91 -11.63
CA VAL A 82 -0.55 -7.37 -11.69
C VAL A 82 0.73 -8.14 -12.04
N ASP A 83 1.70 -7.51 -12.69
CA ASP A 83 2.95 -8.16 -13.09
C ASP A 83 4.12 -7.27 -12.68
N ILE A 84 4.76 -7.66 -11.57
CA ILE A 84 5.79 -6.87 -10.88
C ILE A 84 7.10 -6.87 -11.68
N ASP A 85 7.41 -7.98 -12.36
CA ASP A 85 8.70 -8.25 -13.04
C ASP A 85 8.77 -7.67 -14.45
N SER A 86 7.62 -7.29 -15.01
CA SER A 86 7.55 -6.73 -16.36
C SER A 86 7.65 -5.20 -16.31
N GLU A 87 8.73 -4.66 -16.91
CA GLU A 87 8.90 -3.21 -17.15
C GLU A 87 7.83 -2.66 -18.11
N ASP A 88 7.29 -3.54 -18.98
CA ASP A 88 6.21 -3.27 -19.94
C ASP A 88 4.82 -3.49 -19.34
N SER A 89 4.75 -3.84 -18.05
CA SER A 89 3.49 -3.90 -17.33
C SER A 89 2.99 -2.49 -17.31
N ALA A 90 2.03 -2.18 -18.18
CA ALA A 90 1.19 -1.04 -18.01
C ALA A 90 0.69 -1.12 -16.57
N ILE A 91 1.28 -0.33 -15.66
CA ILE A 91 0.63 0.00 -14.41
C ILE A 91 -0.75 0.41 -14.88
N ASN A 92 -1.77 -0.29 -14.40
CA ASN A 92 -3.11 0.16 -14.69
C ASN A 92 -3.24 1.46 -13.89
N PHE A 93 -2.85 2.58 -14.49
CA PHE A 93 -2.86 3.94 -13.92
C PHE A 93 -4.30 4.44 -13.73
N GLN A 94 -5.25 3.53 -13.76
CA GLN A 94 -6.61 3.81 -13.35
C GLN A 94 -6.65 3.76 -11.83
N ASP A 95 -6.86 4.92 -11.24
CA ASP A 95 -7.22 5.03 -9.85
C ASP A 95 -8.43 4.11 -9.55
N THR A 96 -8.26 3.18 -8.61
CA THR A 96 -9.28 2.16 -8.26
C THR A 96 -9.67 2.24 -6.79
N GLU A 97 -10.94 1.99 -6.50
CA GLU A 97 -11.45 1.94 -5.12
C GLU A 97 -11.13 0.63 -4.40
N VAL A 98 -10.91 -0.45 -5.17
CA VAL A 98 -10.65 -1.79 -4.64
C VAL A 98 -9.58 -2.49 -5.48
N VAL A 99 -8.60 -3.08 -4.82
CA VAL A 99 -7.66 -4.02 -5.44
C VAL A 99 -8.00 -5.43 -4.99
N VAL A 100 -8.26 -6.31 -5.95
CA VAL A 100 -8.51 -7.74 -5.74
C VAL A 100 -7.45 -8.51 -6.52
N PRO A 101 -6.84 -9.55 -5.92
CA PRO A 101 -5.85 -10.38 -6.61
C PRO A 101 -6.44 -11.05 -7.84
N THR A 102 -5.68 -11.13 -8.94
CA THR A 102 -6.15 -11.74 -10.19
C THR A 102 -6.38 -13.24 -10.10
N THR A 103 -5.78 -13.91 -9.11
CA THR A 103 -6.00 -15.33 -8.84
C THR A 103 -6.13 -15.60 -7.34
N ALA A 104 -6.82 -16.69 -6.99
CA ALA A 104 -6.92 -17.14 -5.59
C ALA A 104 -5.56 -17.54 -4.97
N ARG A 105 -4.50 -17.66 -5.77
CA ARG A 105 -3.13 -17.96 -5.32
C ARG A 105 -2.20 -16.76 -5.38
N SER A 106 -2.72 -15.59 -5.78
CA SER A 106 -1.94 -14.37 -5.78
C SER A 106 -1.92 -13.76 -4.38
N ILE A 107 -0.81 -13.11 -4.05
CA ILE A 107 -0.59 -12.39 -2.80
C ILE A 107 -0.41 -10.92 -3.16
N LEU A 108 -1.22 -10.05 -2.53
CA LEU A 108 -1.06 -8.61 -2.65
C LEU A 108 0.10 -8.13 -1.77
N VAL A 109 0.93 -7.24 -2.32
CA VAL A 109 2.15 -6.72 -1.68
C VAL A 109 2.33 -5.23 -1.95
N SER A 110 3.24 -4.58 -1.23
CA SER A 110 3.71 -3.22 -1.49
C SER A 110 5.20 -3.13 -1.16
N HIS A 111 5.95 -2.25 -1.84
CA HIS A 111 7.41 -2.13 -1.73
C HIS A 111 7.85 -0.67 -1.64
#